data_AF-A0A1G2M597-F1
#
_entry.id   AF-A0A1G2M597-F1
#
_cell.length_a   1.000
_cell.length_b   1.000
_cell.length_c   1.000
_cell.angle_alpha   90.00
_cell.angle_beta   90.00
_cell.angle_gamma   90.00
#
_symmetry.space_group_name_H-M   'P 1'
#
loop_
_entity.id
_entity.type
_entity.pdbx_description
1 polymer ?
#
loop_
_entity_poly.entity_id
_entity_poly.type
_entity_poly.pdbx_seq_one_letter_code
_entity_poly.pdbx_strand_id
1 'polypeptide(L)'
;MAEEKKFSSKKPAPSSSGWFSGGSDERAMEVLFFFLILVAVFGSVSQFLSTHTLTSTLLPKSSGPNSFADVKTPIGKPVSLGGPTDVFSSPGGPSIGSQPADAKGVVTAGPEYINGERYWYVDFISGPDGWVPERILRNGSGGAFDPGDTPVGSSVKTKGDTSVLGSPGGPSVGSQPSGAKGTVTKGPLYANGQRYWFVDFESGPDGWVSEESLLNGNGGNFNPGSTAVGSRIKAVQNPTRVYDAAGGSSVGTQRAGAEGTITAGPVYKNGVRYWYVDFESGPDGWVAEADMQIVKSENVISKTIRIIGNFFKILSIILSLLFLSGIIYSVIRSSQIAAEEHKKEKEGEKKAAQGGTASHTDHLNRRWDRVITHVQSENPSDWRLSILEADIILSELLDRMGYSGENVGEKLQRIEKSDFNTLDDAWEAHKVRNLIAHQGSDYVLSQREAQRVVSLYANTFREFKYL
;
A
#
# COMPACT_ATOMS: atom_id res chain seq x y z
N MET A 1 20.86 -50.02 46.36
CA MET A 1 19.99 -49.57 47.46
C MET A 1 18.58 -49.56 46.89
N ALA A 2 17.89 -50.67 47.08
CA ALA A 2 16.56 -50.93 46.57
C ALA A 2 15.55 -50.56 47.67
N GLU A 3 14.45 -49.91 47.32
CA GLU A 3 13.23 -50.03 48.11
C GLU A 3 12.00 -49.93 47.21
N GLU A 4 11.29 -51.05 47.18
CA GLU A 4 10.01 -51.29 46.55
C GLU A 4 8.95 -51.18 47.64
N LYS A 5 7.88 -50.38 47.46
CA LYS A 5 6.66 -50.47 48.28
C LYS A 5 5.39 -50.36 47.42
N LYS A 6 4.61 -51.44 47.52
CA LYS A 6 3.26 -51.73 47.02
C LYS A 6 2.20 -50.66 47.35
N PHE A 7 1.21 -50.49 46.45
CA PHE A 7 -0.24 -50.76 46.69
C PHE A 7 -1.04 -50.52 45.38
N SER A 8 -1.56 -51.54 44.70
CA SER A 8 -2.95 -52.05 44.74
C SER A 8 -4.07 -51.00 44.61
N SER A 9 -4.84 -50.99 43.49
CA SER A 9 -6.18 -51.61 43.47
C SER A 9 -6.86 -51.59 42.07
N LYS A 10 -7.44 -52.76 41.74
CA LYS A 10 -8.68 -53.07 40.97
C LYS A 10 -8.89 -52.64 39.50
N LYS A 11 -9.09 -53.68 38.66
CA LYS A 11 -9.60 -53.73 37.26
C LYS A 11 -11.09 -53.34 37.14
N PRO A 12 -11.63 -53.11 35.92
CA PRO A 12 -12.32 -54.19 35.20
C PRO A 12 -12.11 -54.23 33.66
N ALA A 13 -12.72 -55.25 33.04
CA ALA A 13 -12.54 -55.83 31.70
C ALA A 13 -13.17 -55.01 30.52
N PRO A 14 -12.95 -55.40 29.25
CA PRO A 14 -13.17 -54.54 28.08
C PRO A 14 -14.60 -54.65 27.53
N SER A 15 -15.20 -53.52 27.16
CA SER A 15 -16.47 -53.45 26.44
C SER A 15 -16.27 -53.00 24.99
N SER A 16 -16.84 -53.77 24.08
CA SER A 16 -17.19 -53.43 22.70
C SER A 16 -18.05 -52.16 22.60
N SER A 17 -17.79 -51.31 21.59
CA SER A 17 -18.79 -50.80 20.63
C SER A 17 -18.33 -49.51 19.93
N GLY A 18 -18.57 -49.45 18.61
CA GLY A 18 -19.13 -48.24 17.99
C GLY A 18 -18.14 -47.18 17.50
N TRP A 19 -17.58 -47.42 16.32
CA TRP A 19 -17.22 -46.36 15.39
C TRP A 19 -18.51 -45.76 14.82
N PHE A 20 -18.75 -44.45 15.01
CA PHE A 20 -19.38 -43.50 14.08
C PHE A 20 -19.76 -42.21 14.83
N SER A 21 -19.04 -41.12 14.56
CA SER A 21 -19.45 -39.74 14.83
C SER A 21 -18.45 -38.75 14.19
N GLY A 22 -18.22 -38.89 12.88
CA GLY A 22 -17.50 -37.89 12.07
C GLY A 22 -18.50 -37.26 11.11
N GLY A 23 -18.81 -35.97 11.27
CA GLY A 23 -19.71 -35.29 10.34
C GLY A 23 -19.96 -33.82 10.66
N SER A 24 -19.98 -33.42 11.95
CA SER A 24 -20.14 -32.01 12.35
C SER A 24 -18.81 -31.27 12.43
N ASP A 25 -17.77 -31.91 12.97
CA ASP A 25 -16.53 -31.22 13.34
C ASP A 25 -15.60 -31.01 12.14
N GLU A 26 -15.61 -31.92 11.16
CA GLU A 26 -14.86 -31.75 9.91
C GLU A 26 -15.41 -30.59 9.08
N ARG A 27 -16.75 -30.44 8.99
CA ARG A 27 -17.36 -29.32 8.26
C ARG A 27 -17.16 -27.98 8.96
N ALA A 28 -17.14 -27.97 10.30
CA ALA A 28 -16.81 -26.76 11.05
C ALA A 28 -15.35 -26.34 10.85
N MET A 29 -14.42 -27.30 10.83
CA MET A 29 -12.99 -27.06 10.58
C MET A 29 -12.72 -26.60 9.14
N GLU A 30 -13.39 -27.17 8.14
CA GLU A 30 -13.29 -26.73 6.74
C GLU A 30 -13.77 -25.28 6.56
N VAL A 31 -14.90 -24.91 7.17
CA VAL A 31 -15.41 -23.52 7.12
C VAL A 31 -14.46 -22.54 7.80
N LEU A 32 -13.85 -22.94 8.94
CA LEU A 32 -12.85 -22.12 9.64
C LEU A 32 -11.56 -21.96 8.82
N PHE A 33 -11.17 -23.02 8.10
CA PHE A 33 -10.01 -23.02 7.22
C PHE A 33 -10.22 -22.12 5.99
N PHE A 34 -11.39 -22.18 5.34
CA PHE A 34 -11.76 -21.26 4.28
C PHE A 34 -11.85 -19.80 4.77
N PHE A 35 -12.34 -19.59 6.00
CA PHE A 35 -12.39 -18.26 6.61
C PHE A 35 -10.99 -17.67 6.86
N LEU A 36 -10.06 -18.48 7.36
CA LEU A 36 -8.66 -18.08 7.55
C LEU A 36 -7.93 -17.79 6.24
N ILE A 37 -8.18 -18.59 5.19
CA ILE A 37 -7.63 -18.33 3.85
C ILE A 37 -8.21 -17.04 3.27
N LEU A 38 -9.50 -16.77 3.45
CA LEU A 38 -10.14 -15.55 2.96
C LEU A 38 -9.56 -14.31 3.67
N VAL A 39 -9.40 -14.36 5.00
CA VAL A 39 -8.78 -13.28 5.79
C VAL A 39 -7.30 -13.06 5.37
N ALA A 40 -6.56 -14.14 5.12
CA ALA A 40 -5.17 -14.05 4.66
C ALA A 40 -5.06 -13.45 3.25
N VAL A 41 -5.95 -13.83 2.33
CA VAL A 41 -5.98 -13.29 0.96
C VAL A 41 -6.37 -11.81 0.96
N PHE A 42 -7.36 -11.39 1.76
CA PHE A 42 -7.73 -9.98 1.87
C PHE A 42 -6.67 -9.12 2.59
N GLY A 43 -5.99 -9.66 3.61
CA GLY A 43 -4.82 -9.03 4.23
C GLY A 43 -3.67 -8.85 3.24
N SER A 44 -3.44 -9.84 2.38
CA SER A 44 -2.40 -9.84 1.35
C SER A 44 -2.69 -8.84 0.23
N VAL A 45 -3.96 -8.69 -0.19
CA VAL A 45 -4.37 -7.67 -1.18
C VAL A 45 -4.20 -6.25 -0.61
N SER A 46 -4.49 -6.05 0.68
CA SER A 46 -4.23 -4.77 1.36
C SER A 46 -2.73 -4.46 1.46
N GLN A 47 -1.88 -5.46 1.70
CA GLN A 47 -0.42 -5.28 1.69
C GLN A 47 0.09 -5.02 0.26
N PHE A 48 -0.40 -5.75 -0.74
CA PHE A 48 -0.02 -5.61 -2.14
C PHE A 48 -0.37 -4.22 -2.71
N LEU A 49 -1.56 -3.69 -2.40
CA LEU A 49 -1.95 -2.32 -2.77
C LEU A 49 -1.15 -1.26 -2.01
N SER A 50 -0.62 -1.58 -0.82
CA SER A 50 0.25 -0.69 -0.06
C SER A 50 1.69 -0.69 -0.56
N THR A 51 2.15 -1.79 -1.18
CA THR A 51 3.54 -1.96 -1.66
C THR A 51 3.71 -1.63 -3.15
N HIS A 52 2.66 -1.72 -3.95
CA HIS A 52 2.70 -1.40 -5.39
C HIS A 52 1.98 -0.09 -5.70
N THR A 53 2.48 1.02 -5.17
CA THR A 53 2.19 2.34 -5.71
C THR A 53 2.92 2.49 -7.05
N LEU A 54 2.17 2.52 -8.15
CA LEU A 54 2.63 2.97 -9.47
C LEU A 54 2.98 4.47 -9.39
N THR A 55 4.13 4.79 -8.79
CA THR A 55 4.58 6.18 -8.60
C THR A 55 6.07 6.25 -8.87
N SER A 56 6.44 6.29 -10.14
CA SER A 56 7.79 6.74 -10.53
C SER A 56 7.78 7.56 -11.81
N THR A 57 6.76 8.38 -12.04
CA THR A 57 6.79 9.37 -13.12
C THR A 57 5.74 10.44 -12.81
N LEU A 58 6.11 11.71 -12.93
CA LEU A 58 5.25 12.89 -12.77
C LEU A 58 5.05 13.44 -11.33
N LEU A 59 6.14 13.65 -10.59
CA LEU A 59 6.12 14.67 -9.52
C LEU A 59 7.28 15.65 -9.76
N PRO A 60 7.01 16.98 -9.83
CA PRO A 60 8.08 17.94 -9.70
C PRO A 60 8.68 17.76 -8.31
N LYS A 61 9.96 17.41 -8.28
CA LYS A 61 10.75 17.33 -7.05
C LYS A 61 10.71 18.73 -6.42
N SER A 62 10.10 18.88 -5.24
CA SER A 62 10.26 20.11 -4.46
C SER A 62 11.76 20.30 -4.26
N SER A 63 12.33 21.31 -4.91
CA SER A 63 13.78 21.55 -4.96
C SER A 63 14.36 22.10 -3.66
N GLY A 64 13.55 22.22 -2.60
CA GLY A 64 13.97 22.70 -1.27
C GLY A 64 14.42 21.58 -0.32
N PRO A 65 15.11 21.94 0.77
CA PRO A 65 15.55 21.00 1.81
C PRO A 65 14.34 20.36 2.52
N ASN A 66 14.50 19.12 3.00
CA ASN A 66 13.46 18.45 3.79
C ASN A 66 13.58 18.80 5.29
N SER A 67 14.76 19.22 5.73
CA SER A 67 15.06 19.64 7.09
C SER A 67 16.18 20.67 7.11
N PHE A 68 16.35 21.38 8.23
CA PHE A 68 17.47 22.31 8.41
C PHE A 68 18.85 21.63 8.40
N ALA A 69 18.91 20.30 8.56
CA ALA A 69 20.15 19.54 8.43
C ALA A 69 20.62 19.41 6.97
N ASP A 70 19.70 19.53 6.00
CA ASP A 70 20.02 19.49 4.58
C ASP A 70 20.65 20.80 4.07
N VAL A 71 20.55 21.88 4.87
CA VAL A 71 21.10 23.20 4.53
C VAL A 71 22.61 23.20 4.76
N LYS A 72 23.38 23.14 3.67
CA LYS A 72 24.84 23.19 3.68
C LYS A 72 25.31 24.64 3.73
N THR A 73 25.64 25.12 4.93
CA THR A 73 26.13 26.48 5.18
C THR A 73 27.17 26.49 6.29
N PRO A 74 28.21 27.36 6.21
CA PRO A 74 29.16 27.58 7.30
C PRO A 74 28.60 28.48 8.40
N ILE A 75 27.40 29.05 8.26
CA ILE A 75 26.81 29.92 9.28
C ILE A 75 26.59 29.14 10.59
N GLY A 76 27.16 29.66 11.68
CA GLY A 76 27.23 29.02 12.99
C GLY A 76 28.41 28.06 13.17
N LYS A 77 29.32 27.95 12.19
CA LYS A 77 30.52 27.11 12.29
C LYS A 77 31.75 27.92 12.73
N PRO A 78 32.64 27.33 13.53
CA PRO A 78 33.89 27.97 13.92
C PRO A 78 34.83 28.10 12.72
N VAL A 79 35.54 29.22 12.68
CA VAL A 79 36.54 29.56 11.66
C VAL A 79 37.79 30.13 12.29
N SER A 80 38.86 30.14 11.50
CA SER A 80 40.11 30.87 11.81
C SER A 80 40.58 31.64 10.58
N LEU A 81 41.45 32.63 10.78
CA LEU A 81 42.08 33.37 9.69
C LEU A 81 43.42 32.74 9.29
N GLY A 82 43.63 32.49 8.00
CA GLY A 82 44.91 32.00 7.47
C GLY A 82 46.03 33.05 7.40
N GLY A 83 45.83 34.25 7.93
CA GLY A 83 46.71 35.41 7.80
C GLY A 83 46.02 36.69 8.32
N PRO A 84 46.75 37.81 8.46
CA PRO A 84 46.16 39.07 8.90
C PRO A 84 45.22 39.64 7.83
N THR A 85 44.14 40.29 8.27
CA THR A 85 43.17 40.92 7.36
C THR A 85 42.49 42.12 8.02
N ASP A 86 42.06 43.05 7.20
CA ASP A 86 41.15 44.11 7.63
C ASP A 86 39.74 43.55 7.82
N VAL A 87 39.04 44.06 8.82
CA VAL A 87 37.65 43.77 9.10
C VAL A 87 36.82 44.93 8.61
N PHE A 88 35.80 44.67 7.80
CA PHE A 88 35.01 45.70 7.13
C PHE A 88 33.60 45.86 7.72
N SER A 89 33.07 47.08 7.72
CA SER A 89 31.69 47.35 8.17
C SER A 89 30.62 46.79 7.22
N SER A 90 30.98 46.60 5.96
CA SER A 90 30.17 46.00 4.88
C SER A 90 31.10 45.24 3.93
N PRO A 91 30.61 44.32 3.08
CA PRO A 91 31.44 43.63 2.10
C PRO A 91 32.27 44.62 1.27
N GLY A 92 33.60 44.51 1.32
CA GLY A 92 34.52 45.41 0.60
C GLY A 92 34.44 46.90 0.96
N GLY A 93 33.80 47.25 2.08
CA GLY A 93 33.57 48.64 2.51
C GLY A 93 34.74 49.25 3.30
N PRO A 94 34.48 50.29 4.12
CA PRO A 94 35.48 50.83 5.04
C PRO A 94 35.96 49.81 6.06
N SER A 95 37.27 49.79 6.32
CA SER A 95 37.86 49.02 7.41
C SER A 95 37.46 49.63 8.76
N ILE A 96 37.02 48.79 9.68
CA ILE A 96 36.68 49.13 11.07
C ILE A 96 37.71 48.61 12.07
N GLY A 97 38.79 48.00 11.56
CA GLY A 97 39.90 47.47 12.32
C GLY A 97 40.54 46.30 11.60
N SER A 98 41.42 45.56 12.28
CA SER A 98 42.09 44.40 11.70
C SER A 98 42.12 43.25 12.68
N GLN A 99 42.25 42.05 12.13
CA GLN A 99 42.42 40.81 12.87
C GLN A 99 43.76 40.17 12.48
N PRO A 100 44.53 39.64 13.45
CA PRO A 100 45.78 38.96 13.17
C PRO A 100 45.54 37.60 12.50
N ALA A 101 46.61 37.00 12.00
CA ALA A 101 46.60 35.59 11.62
C ALA A 101 46.13 34.71 12.79
N ASP A 102 45.48 33.59 12.47
CA ASP A 102 44.94 32.61 13.41
C ASP A 102 43.84 33.14 14.35
N ALA A 103 43.37 34.39 14.17
CA ALA A 103 42.21 34.90 14.89
C ALA A 103 41.01 33.97 14.66
N LYS A 104 40.34 33.61 15.76
CA LYS A 104 39.24 32.64 15.77
C LYS A 104 37.91 33.34 15.95
N GLY A 105 36.89 32.79 15.31
CA GLY A 105 35.53 33.31 15.39
C GLY A 105 34.50 32.31 14.88
N VAL A 106 33.28 32.79 14.71
CA VAL A 106 32.16 32.04 14.15
C VAL A 106 31.56 32.84 13.00
N VAL A 107 31.29 32.18 11.87
CA VAL A 107 30.60 32.82 10.74
C VAL A 107 29.15 33.08 11.14
N THR A 108 28.68 34.32 11.05
CA THR A 108 27.33 34.69 11.47
C THR A 108 26.39 35.09 10.36
N ALA A 109 26.91 35.55 9.22
CA ALA A 109 26.13 35.90 8.05
C ALA A 109 26.96 35.83 6.76
N GLY A 110 26.28 35.94 5.62
CA GLY A 110 26.87 35.89 4.29
C GLY A 110 26.46 34.63 3.49
N PRO A 111 27.12 34.38 2.35
CA PRO A 111 28.09 35.26 1.73
C PRO A 111 27.44 36.42 0.99
N GLU A 112 28.18 37.51 0.84
CA GLU A 112 27.93 38.54 -0.17
C GLU A 112 29.13 38.64 -1.11
N TYR A 113 28.88 38.82 -2.40
CA TYR A 113 29.92 38.90 -3.43
C TYR A 113 30.03 40.31 -3.98
N ILE A 114 31.23 40.86 -3.93
CA ILE A 114 31.54 42.19 -4.43
C ILE A 114 32.98 42.21 -4.97
N ASN A 115 33.21 42.92 -6.08
CA ASN A 115 34.55 43.14 -6.65
C ASN A 115 35.38 41.86 -6.86
N GLY A 116 34.74 40.76 -7.30
CA GLY A 116 35.46 39.52 -7.60
C GLY A 116 35.60 38.55 -6.43
N GLU A 117 35.02 38.87 -5.26
CA GLU A 117 35.27 38.11 -4.04
C GLU A 117 34.04 37.99 -3.14
N ARG A 118 33.92 36.84 -2.46
CA ARG A 118 32.93 36.61 -1.41
C ARG A 118 33.42 37.11 -0.07
N TYR A 119 32.53 37.71 0.71
CA TYR A 119 32.74 38.16 2.07
C TYR A 119 31.77 37.46 3.00
N TRP A 120 32.23 37.20 4.22
CA TRP A 120 31.44 36.59 5.29
C TRP A 120 31.55 37.45 6.54
N TYR A 121 30.46 37.58 7.28
CA TYR A 121 30.50 38.24 8.58
C TYR A 121 30.97 37.24 9.64
N VAL A 122 31.99 37.62 10.40
CA VAL A 122 32.56 36.80 11.47
C VAL A 122 32.45 37.54 12.80
N ASP A 123 31.93 36.84 13.80
CA ASP A 123 31.95 37.20 15.22
C ASP A 123 33.22 36.59 15.83
N PHE A 124 34.21 37.43 16.11
CA PHE A 124 35.52 37.02 16.59
C PHE A 124 35.53 36.90 18.11
N ILE A 125 36.33 35.98 18.64
CA ILE A 125 36.51 35.82 20.09
C ILE A 125 37.06 37.12 20.74
N SER A 126 37.88 37.85 19.99
CA SER A 126 38.49 39.11 20.42
C SER A 126 38.70 40.03 19.24
N GLY A 127 38.64 41.34 19.47
CA GLY A 127 38.82 42.36 18.42
C GLY A 127 37.50 42.70 17.72
N PRO A 128 37.56 43.42 16.58
CA PRO A 128 36.36 43.84 15.87
C PRO A 128 35.71 42.67 15.12
N ASP A 129 34.38 42.60 15.22
CA ASP A 129 33.52 41.76 14.39
C ASP A 129 33.21 42.46 13.08
N GLY A 130 33.04 41.69 12.00
CA GLY A 130 32.68 42.28 10.72
C GLY A 130 32.90 41.37 9.53
N TRP A 131 32.83 41.98 8.35
CA TRP A 131 33.00 41.29 7.09
C TRP A 131 34.48 41.04 6.82
N VAL A 132 34.83 39.80 6.48
CA VAL A 132 36.17 39.41 6.05
C VAL A 132 36.09 38.67 4.71
N PRO A 133 37.13 38.75 3.87
CA PRO A 133 37.15 38.03 2.60
C PRO A 133 37.16 36.51 2.79
N GLU A 134 36.53 35.76 1.88
CA GLU A 134 36.48 34.30 1.97
C GLU A 134 37.87 33.66 1.81
N ARG A 135 38.73 34.23 0.96
CA ARG A 135 40.06 33.66 0.67
C ARG A 135 40.93 33.47 1.92
N ILE A 136 40.69 34.29 2.94
CA ILE A 136 41.44 34.29 4.20
C ILE A 136 40.84 33.33 5.23
N LEU A 137 39.59 32.88 5.03
CA LEU A 137 38.95 31.96 5.94
C LEU A 137 39.55 30.55 5.87
N ARG A 138 39.59 29.94 7.05
CA ARG A 138 39.91 28.54 7.31
C ARG A 138 38.82 27.97 8.19
N ASN A 139 38.63 26.65 8.15
CA ASN A 139 37.75 26.00 9.11
C ASN A 139 38.30 26.10 10.55
N GLY A 140 37.51 25.75 11.55
CA GLY A 140 37.91 25.87 12.96
C GLY A 140 39.18 25.09 13.37
N SER A 141 39.61 24.12 12.55
CA SER A 141 40.85 23.36 12.74
C SER A 141 42.03 23.92 11.93
N GLY A 142 41.87 25.06 11.25
CA GLY A 142 42.88 25.67 10.39
C GLY A 142 42.95 25.11 8.96
N GLY A 143 42.07 24.17 8.60
CA GLY A 143 42.00 23.58 7.26
C GLY A 143 41.23 24.45 6.25
N ALA A 144 41.01 23.92 5.05
CA ALA A 144 40.24 24.61 4.01
C ALA A 144 38.84 24.99 4.50
N PHE A 145 38.42 26.22 4.19
CA PHE A 145 37.08 26.71 4.46
C PHE A 145 36.09 26.14 3.44
N ASP A 146 34.99 25.57 3.94
CA ASP A 146 33.87 25.10 3.11
C ASP A 146 32.77 26.17 3.10
N PRO A 147 32.52 26.84 1.96
CA PRO A 147 31.51 27.90 1.84
C PRO A 147 30.07 27.35 1.82
N GLY A 148 29.88 26.03 1.79
CA GLY A 148 28.57 25.40 1.63
C GLY A 148 28.06 25.45 0.20
N ASP A 149 26.76 25.18 0.03
CA ASP A 149 26.10 25.10 -1.28
C ASP A 149 25.26 26.37 -1.53
N THR A 150 25.88 27.34 -2.22
CA THR A 150 25.32 28.66 -2.50
C THR A 150 25.72 29.13 -3.91
N PRO A 151 24.81 29.78 -4.67
CA PRO A 151 25.12 30.34 -5.99
C PRO A 151 25.72 31.75 -5.92
N VAL A 152 25.87 32.35 -4.73
CA VAL A 152 26.51 33.67 -4.60
C VAL A 152 27.95 33.60 -5.13
N GLY A 153 28.30 34.55 -6.00
CA GLY A 153 29.54 34.59 -6.76
C GLY A 153 29.51 33.81 -8.09
N SER A 154 28.42 33.10 -8.41
CA SER A 154 28.29 32.38 -9.67
C SER A 154 27.74 33.25 -10.80
N SER A 155 28.20 32.98 -12.02
CA SER A 155 27.68 33.60 -13.24
C SER A 155 26.31 33.03 -13.62
N VAL A 156 25.41 33.92 -14.02
CA VAL A 156 24.03 33.63 -14.42
C VAL A 156 23.67 34.33 -15.74
N LYS A 157 22.59 33.86 -16.34
CA LYS A 157 21.95 34.49 -17.50
C LYS A 157 20.45 34.65 -17.28
N THR A 158 19.85 35.69 -17.83
CA THR A 158 18.38 35.78 -17.90
C THR A 158 17.82 34.78 -18.91
N LYS A 159 16.71 34.14 -18.56
CA LYS A 159 16.00 33.17 -19.41
C LYS A 159 15.18 33.83 -20.52
N GLY A 160 14.74 35.07 -20.28
CA GLY A 160 13.91 35.88 -21.15
C GLY A 160 14.02 37.35 -20.74
N ASP A 161 13.19 38.22 -21.31
CA ASP A 161 13.12 39.61 -20.88
C ASP A 161 12.68 39.66 -19.41
N THR A 162 13.55 40.18 -18.56
CA THR A 162 13.48 40.01 -17.11
C THR A 162 13.41 41.37 -16.44
N SER A 163 12.39 41.58 -15.60
CA SER A 163 12.32 42.76 -14.75
C SER A 163 13.37 42.70 -13.65
N VAL A 164 14.08 43.80 -13.44
CA VAL A 164 15.03 43.99 -12.35
C VAL A 164 14.35 44.83 -11.28
N LEU A 165 14.28 44.33 -10.05
CA LEU A 165 13.50 44.94 -8.97
C LEU A 165 14.41 45.63 -7.95
N GLY A 166 13.92 46.73 -7.38
CA GLY A 166 14.64 47.45 -6.30
C GLY A 166 14.63 46.69 -4.97
N SER A 167 13.61 45.86 -4.76
CA SER A 167 13.47 44.96 -3.61
C SER A 167 12.79 43.65 -4.05
N PRO A 168 12.95 42.54 -3.31
CA PRO A 168 12.27 41.28 -3.62
C PRO A 168 10.75 41.49 -3.73
N GLY A 169 10.15 41.10 -4.86
CA GLY A 169 8.71 41.28 -5.11
C GLY A 169 8.23 42.74 -5.21
N GLY A 170 9.14 43.71 -5.20
CA GLY A 170 8.83 45.14 -5.25
C GLY A 170 8.68 45.71 -6.67
N PRO A 171 8.66 47.05 -6.80
CA PRO A 171 8.60 47.70 -8.10
C PRO A 171 9.86 47.44 -8.94
N SER A 172 9.65 47.37 -10.25
CA SER A 172 10.74 47.28 -11.23
C SER A 172 11.51 48.60 -11.29
N VAL A 173 12.84 48.49 -11.22
CA VAL A 173 13.79 49.61 -11.42
C VAL A 173 14.39 49.58 -12.83
N GLY A 174 14.08 48.55 -13.61
CA GLY A 174 14.50 48.42 -15.01
C GLY A 174 14.30 47.01 -15.55
N SER A 175 14.88 46.72 -16.70
CA SER A 175 14.77 45.42 -17.34
C SER A 175 16.07 44.99 -17.97
N GLN A 176 16.29 43.69 -18.00
CA GLN A 176 17.39 43.03 -18.69
C GLN A 176 16.85 42.19 -19.85
N PRO A 177 17.44 42.26 -21.05
CA PRO A 177 17.00 41.44 -22.18
C PRO A 177 17.30 39.96 -21.92
N SER A 178 16.66 39.07 -22.68
CA SER A 178 17.00 37.64 -22.69
C SER A 178 18.49 37.38 -22.93
N GLY A 179 19.09 36.48 -22.15
CA GLY A 179 20.50 36.12 -22.24
C GLY A 179 21.49 37.12 -21.62
N ALA A 180 21.01 38.20 -21.01
CA ALA A 180 21.85 39.14 -20.26
C ALA A 180 22.63 38.40 -19.16
N LYS A 181 23.94 38.66 -19.10
CA LYS A 181 24.85 38.01 -18.17
C LYS A 181 25.04 38.84 -16.92
N GLY A 182 25.17 38.16 -15.79
CA GLY A 182 25.51 38.78 -14.53
C GLY A 182 26.10 37.79 -13.54
N THR A 183 26.32 38.27 -12.33
CA THR A 183 26.82 37.49 -11.19
C THR A 183 25.86 37.65 -10.02
N VAL A 184 25.51 36.54 -9.37
CA VAL A 184 24.68 36.59 -8.15
C VAL A 184 25.50 37.17 -7.01
N THR A 185 25.08 38.29 -6.43
CA THR A 185 25.83 38.98 -5.37
C THR A 185 25.34 38.66 -3.97
N LYS A 186 24.04 38.44 -3.78
CA LYS A 186 23.45 38.05 -2.49
C LYS A 186 22.06 37.46 -2.62
N GLY A 187 21.57 36.91 -1.52
CA GLY A 187 20.25 36.28 -1.41
C GLY A 187 20.34 34.81 -1.01
N PRO A 188 19.23 34.06 -1.13
CA PRO A 188 17.95 34.52 -1.64
C PRO A 188 17.11 35.21 -0.56
N LEU A 189 16.16 36.02 -1.02
CA LEU A 189 15.01 36.48 -0.21
C LEU A 189 13.71 35.95 -0.84
N TYR A 190 12.70 35.67 -0.04
CA TYR A 190 11.40 35.20 -0.52
C TYR A 190 10.35 36.30 -0.43
N ALA A 191 9.61 36.51 -1.51
CA ALA A 191 8.47 37.42 -1.56
C ALA A 191 7.49 36.94 -2.64
N ASN A 192 6.20 37.24 -2.52
CA ASN A 192 5.19 36.98 -3.56
C ASN A 192 5.23 35.56 -4.16
N GLY A 193 5.54 34.54 -3.36
CA GLY A 193 5.59 33.14 -3.83
C GLY A 193 6.91 32.70 -4.46
N GLN A 194 7.89 33.59 -4.64
CA GLN A 194 9.13 33.32 -5.36
C GLN A 194 10.38 33.71 -4.56
N ARG A 195 11.49 33.03 -4.85
CA ARG A 195 12.82 33.46 -4.39
C ARG A 195 13.41 34.49 -5.34
N TYR A 196 14.08 35.48 -4.78
CA TYR A 196 14.79 36.53 -5.49
C TYR A 196 16.26 36.53 -5.11
N TRP A 197 17.10 36.76 -6.11
CA TRP A 197 18.54 36.87 -5.99
C TRP A 197 18.96 38.25 -6.49
N PHE A 198 19.88 38.91 -5.77
CA PHE A 198 20.45 40.15 -6.28
C PHE A 198 21.52 39.80 -7.32
N VAL A 199 21.42 40.40 -8.50
CA VAL A 199 22.33 40.16 -9.62
C VAL A 199 22.97 41.48 -10.02
N ASP A 200 24.30 41.44 -10.12
CA ASP A 200 25.14 42.46 -10.73
C ASP A 200 25.35 42.08 -12.20
N PHE A 201 24.75 42.84 -13.11
CA PHE A 201 24.76 42.57 -14.55
C PHE A 201 25.97 43.22 -15.22
N GLU A 202 26.51 42.58 -16.26
CA GLU A 202 27.63 43.15 -17.03
C GLU A 202 27.27 44.49 -17.69
N SER A 203 25.98 44.73 -17.92
CA SER A 203 25.45 45.98 -18.47
C SER A 203 24.00 46.17 -18.03
N GLY A 204 23.58 47.43 -17.84
CA GLY A 204 22.19 47.76 -17.49
C GLY A 204 21.98 47.84 -15.97
N PRO A 205 20.72 47.82 -15.52
CA PRO A 205 20.41 47.94 -14.09
C PRO A 205 20.68 46.64 -13.33
N ASP A 206 21.28 46.78 -12.15
CA ASP A 206 21.45 45.72 -11.16
C ASP A 206 20.26 45.69 -10.20
N GLY A 207 19.99 44.53 -9.62
CA GLY A 207 18.92 44.41 -8.64
C GLY A 207 18.43 43.00 -8.40
N TRP A 208 17.26 42.92 -7.77
CA TRP A 208 16.62 41.65 -7.42
C TRP A 208 15.91 41.05 -8.64
N VAL A 209 16.23 39.80 -8.93
CA VAL A 209 15.67 39.03 -10.03
C VAL A 209 15.07 37.73 -9.49
N SER A 210 13.91 37.33 -10.02
CA SER A 210 13.28 36.06 -9.61
C SER A 210 14.13 34.87 -10.05
N GLU A 211 14.22 33.87 -9.18
CA GLU A 211 14.96 32.63 -9.43
C GLU A 211 14.50 31.94 -10.72
N GLU A 212 13.20 31.96 -11.01
CA GLU A 212 12.62 31.33 -12.20
C GLU A 212 13.07 31.98 -13.52
N SER A 213 13.53 33.24 -13.46
CA SER A 213 14.06 33.98 -14.59
C SER A 213 15.56 33.76 -14.80
N LEU A 214 16.23 33.01 -13.91
CA LEU A 214 17.66 32.77 -13.99
C LEU A 214 18.00 31.41 -14.60
N LEU A 215 19.04 31.44 -15.43
CA LEU A 215 19.80 30.30 -15.91
C LEU A 215 21.21 30.37 -15.33
N ASN A 216 21.92 29.25 -15.29
CA ASN A 216 23.36 29.29 -15.02
C ASN A 216 24.11 30.01 -16.16
N GLY A 217 25.37 30.39 -15.95
CA GLY A 217 26.17 31.12 -16.96
C GLY A 217 26.31 30.42 -18.32
N ASN A 218 26.10 29.10 -18.37
CA ASN A 218 26.12 28.30 -19.61
C ASN A 218 24.74 28.22 -20.30
N GLY A 219 23.68 28.79 -19.71
CA GLY A 219 22.32 28.75 -20.23
C GLY A 219 21.51 27.51 -19.80
N GLY A 220 22.02 26.70 -18.87
CA GLY A 220 21.29 25.58 -18.27
C GLY A 220 20.50 25.99 -17.03
N ASN A 221 19.90 25.01 -16.34
CA ASN A 221 19.14 25.27 -15.11
C ASN A 221 20.02 25.96 -14.05
N PHE A 222 19.47 27.02 -13.47
CA PHE A 222 20.06 27.67 -12.31
C PHE A 222 20.01 26.74 -11.09
N ASN A 223 21.13 26.62 -10.37
CA ASN A 223 21.19 25.88 -9.12
C ASN A 223 21.10 26.88 -7.96
N PRO A 224 20.00 26.91 -7.19
CA PRO A 224 19.83 27.84 -6.07
C PRO A 224 20.58 27.43 -4.79
N GLY A 225 21.26 26.28 -4.80
CA GLY A 225 21.91 25.72 -3.61
C GLY A 225 20.91 25.14 -2.61
N SER A 226 21.37 24.96 -1.37
CA SER A 226 20.64 24.19 -0.33
C SER A 226 19.82 25.05 0.65
N THR A 227 19.50 26.29 0.29
CA THR A 227 18.81 27.25 1.18
C THR A 227 17.40 26.81 1.60
N ALA A 228 17.05 27.10 2.87
CA ALA A 228 15.69 26.88 3.40
C ALA A 228 14.73 28.05 3.13
N VAL A 229 15.22 29.19 2.62
CA VAL A 229 14.36 30.31 2.21
C VAL A 229 13.33 29.83 1.18
N GLY A 230 12.07 30.25 1.36
CA GLY A 230 10.91 29.79 0.60
C GLY A 230 10.28 28.48 1.11
N SER A 231 10.89 27.83 2.11
CA SER A 231 10.31 26.61 2.71
C SER A 231 9.17 26.97 3.66
N ARG A 232 8.11 26.16 3.62
CA ARG A 232 7.03 26.18 4.61
C ARG A 232 7.53 25.59 5.92
N ILE A 233 7.12 26.17 7.04
CA ILE A 233 7.48 25.71 8.38
C ILE A 233 6.26 25.57 9.28
N LYS A 234 6.48 24.88 10.40
CA LYS A 234 5.60 24.91 11.58
C LYS A 234 6.40 25.29 12.80
N ALA A 235 5.86 26.19 13.61
CA ALA A 235 6.34 26.42 14.97
C ALA A 235 6.15 25.14 15.80
N VAL A 236 7.17 24.72 16.55
CA VAL A 236 7.11 23.49 17.37
C VAL A 236 7.10 23.75 18.88
N GLN A 237 7.53 24.93 19.33
CA GLN A 237 7.48 25.30 20.75
C GLN A 237 6.16 25.98 21.12
N ASN A 238 5.80 25.92 22.40
CA ASN A 238 4.61 26.57 22.91
C ASN A 238 4.91 27.44 24.15
N PRO A 239 5.02 28.77 24.02
CA PRO A 239 5.05 29.54 22.76
C PRO A 239 6.42 29.52 22.05
N THR A 240 6.41 29.58 20.72
CA THR A 240 7.60 29.96 19.93
C THR A 240 7.74 31.48 19.97
N ARG A 241 8.93 31.99 20.33
CA ARG A 241 9.18 33.45 20.35
C ARG A 241 9.52 33.96 18.96
N VAL A 242 9.02 35.15 18.66
CA VAL A 242 9.32 35.91 17.44
C VAL A 242 10.08 37.18 17.84
N TYR A 243 11.16 37.47 17.12
CA TYR A 243 12.11 38.55 17.44
C TYR A 243 12.19 39.61 16.32
N ASP A 244 12.48 40.86 16.68
CA ASP A 244 12.70 41.97 15.73
C ASP A 244 13.96 41.80 14.87
N ALA A 245 15.00 41.22 15.46
CA ALA A 245 16.27 40.85 14.85
C ALA A 245 16.71 39.46 15.36
N ALA A 246 17.68 38.83 14.69
CA ALA A 246 18.25 37.56 15.14
C ALA A 246 18.79 37.70 16.59
N GLY A 247 18.15 37.01 17.54
CA GLY A 247 18.47 37.09 18.97
C GLY A 247 18.15 38.43 19.65
N GLY A 248 17.31 39.28 19.02
CA GLY A 248 16.93 40.61 19.50
C GLY A 248 15.82 40.61 20.55
N SER A 249 15.00 41.66 20.55
CA SER A 249 13.85 41.78 21.46
C SER A 249 12.68 40.96 20.93
N SER A 250 11.95 40.29 21.84
CA SER A 250 10.75 39.57 21.43
C SER A 250 9.65 40.55 21.07
N VAL A 251 9.17 40.47 19.82
CA VAL A 251 8.05 41.28 19.29
C VAL A 251 6.71 40.59 19.45
N GLY A 252 6.72 39.29 19.77
CA GLY A 252 5.54 38.51 20.07
C GLY A 252 5.83 37.03 20.10
N THR A 253 4.77 36.24 20.08
CA THR A 253 4.84 34.78 20.16
C THR A 253 3.87 34.12 19.21
N GLN A 254 4.23 32.92 18.75
CA GLN A 254 3.39 32.03 17.98
C GLN A 254 3.06 30.77 18.78
N ARG A 255 1.85 30.25 18.56
CA ARG A 255 1.42 28.97 19.15
C ARG A 255 2.10 27.80 18.43
N ALA A 256 2.28 26.68 19.13
CA ALA A 256 2.71 25.45 18.48
C ALA A 256 1.77 25.06 17.33
N GLY A 257 2.34 24.65 16.21
CA GLY A 257 1.64 24.33 14.97
C GLY A 257 1.32 25.52 14.07
N ALA A 258 1.62 26.76 14.48
CA ALA A 258 1.48 27.92 13.59
C ALA A 258 2.34 27.73 12.33
N GLU A 259 1.73 27.96 11.16
CA GLU A 259 2.38 27.80 9.86
C GLU A 259 2.91 29.13 9.35
N GLY A 260 4.02 29.07 8.63
CA GLY A 260 4.63 30.24 8.00
C GLY A 260 5.59 29.83 6.89
N THR A 261 6.22 30.82 6.27
CA THR A 261 7.22 30.64 5.22
C THR A 261 8.50 31.37 5.59
N ILE A 262 9.66 30.74 5.42
CA ILE A 262 10.94 31.39 5.65
C ILE A 262 11.20 32.40 4.53
N THR A 263 11.42 33.67 4.88
CA THR A 263 11.66 34.72 3.89
C THR A 263 13.09 35.22 3.82
N ALA A 264 13.88 35.03 4.89
CA ALA A 264 15.29 35.41 4.92
C ALA A 264 16.09 34.56 5.92
N GLY A 265 17.42 34.62 5.80
CA GLY A 265 18.37 33.95 6.67
C GLY A 265 19.21 32.87 5.96
N PRO A 266 19.99 32.08 6.72
CA PRO A 266 20.09 32.12 8.17
C PRO A 266 20.97 33.27 8.67
N VAL A 267 20.77 33.68 9.91
CA VAL A 267 21.70 34.54 10.67
C VAL A 267 22.01 33.86 12.00
N TYR A 268 23.28 33.79 12.38
CA TYR A 268 23.68 33.19 13.65
C TYR A 268 23.93 34.28 14.70
N LYS A 269 23.32 34.12 15.87
CA LYS A 269 23.56 35.01 17.02
C LYS A 269 23.46 34.23 18.32
N ASN A 270 24.36 34.49 19.26
CA ASN A 270 24.31 33.95 20.63
C ASN A 270 24.13 32.42 20.69
N GLY A 271 24.82 31.67 19.81
CA GLY A 271 24.74 30.21 19.80
C GLY A 271 23.63 29.62 18.92
N VAL A 272 22.75 30.45 18.37
CA VAL A 272 21.50 30.03 17.73
C VAL A 272 21.42 30.54 16.29
N ARG A 273 20.97 29.68 15.36
CA ARG A 273 20.59 30.09 13.99
C ARG A 273 19.16 30.60 14.00
N TYR A 274 18.96 31.76 13.41
CA TYR A 274 17.66 32.40 13.24
C TYR A 274 17.32 32.53 11.76
N TRP A 275 16.03 32.48 11.49
CA TRP A 275 15.45 32.69 10.16
C TRP A 275 14.30 33.67 10.28
N TYR A 276 14.14 34.56 9.30
CA TYR A 276 12.95 35.42 9.26
C TYR A 276 11.78 34.61 8.70
N VAL A 277 10.65 34.64 9.40
CA VAL A 277 9.44 33.91 9.06
C VAL A 277 8.28 34.88 8.90
N ASP A 278 7.59 34.72 7.78
CA ASP A 278 6.28 35.30 7.50
C ASP A 278 5.21 34.27 7.87
N PHE A 279 4.48 34.49 8.96
CA PHE A 279 3.46 33.58 9.47
C PHE A 279 2.10 33.88 8.83
N GLU A 280 1.30 32.84 8.62
CA GLU A 280 -0.05 33.01 8.04
C GLU A 280 -0.98 33.87 8.92
N SER A 281 -0.66 33.96 10.22
CA SER A 281 -1.37 34.80 11.18
C SER A 281 -0.46 35.14 12.37
N GLY A 282 -0.60 36.34 12.93
CA GLY A 282 0.17 36.77 14.10
C GLY A 282 1.42 37.56 13.71
N PRO A 283 2.37 37.74 14.64
CA PRO A 283 3.58 38.51 14.38
C PRO A 283 4.58 37.74 13.50
N ASP A 284 5.16 38.45 12.54
CA ASP A 284 6.28 38.02 11.72
C ASP A 284 7.60 38.46 12.33
N GLY A 285 8.68 37.76 12.00
CA GLY A 285 10.01 38.12 12.48
C GLY A 285 10.98 36.97 12.53
N TRP A 286 12.09 37.18 13.24
CA TRP A 286 13.13 36.18 13.39
C TRP A 286 12.70 35.10 14.38
N VAL A 287 12.90 33.85 14.01
CA VAL A 287 12.58 32.67 14.81
C VAL A 287 13.82 31.77 14.89
N ALA A 288 14.08 31.23 16.08
CA ALA A 288 15.17 30.28 16.29
C ALA A 288 14.88 28.99 15.50
N GLU A 289 15.89 28.46 14.81
CA GLU A 289 15.78 27.24 14.01
C GLU A 289 15.26 26.04 14.82
N ALA A 290 15.70 25.93 16.08
CA ALA A 290 15.27 24.87 16.99
C ALA A 290 13.78 24.94 17.39
N ASP A 291 13.14 26.11 17.19
CA ASP A 291 11.75 26.35 17.58
C ASP A 291 10.76 26.15 16.41
N MET A 292 11.26 25.67 15.27
CA MET A 292 10.45 25.39 14.09
C MET A 292 10.95 24.14 13.33
N GLN A 293 10.10 23.63 12.46
CA GLN A 293 10.42 22.52 11.56
C GLN A 293 9.98 22.83 10.14
N ILE A 294 10.78 22.42 9.15
CA ILE A 294 10.36 22.48 7.74
C ILE A 294 9.23 21.50 7.52
N VAL A 295 8.14 21.99 6.95
CA VAL A 295 6.98 21.19 6.57
C VAL A 295 7.16 20.81 5.11
N LYS A 296 7.28 19.50 4.88
CA LYS A 296 7.17 18.96 3.52
C LYS A 296 5.84 19.42 2.93
N SER A 297 5.84 20.01 1.74
CA SER A 297 4.60 20.11 0.99
C SER A 297 4.16 18.67 0.70
N GLU A 298 3.14 18.19 1.43
CA GLU A 298 2.46 16.98 1.00
C GLU A 298 1.86 17.32 -0.36
N ASN A 299 2.38 16.70 -1.42
CA ASN A 299 1.80 16.82 -2.75
C ASN A 299 0.29 16.59 -2.62
N VAL A 300 -0.54 17.46 -3.20
CA VAL A 300 -2.01 17.31 -3.16
C VAL A 300 -2.40 15.88 -3.56
N ILE A 301 -1.68 15.31 -4.52
CA ILE A 301 -1.78 13.92 -4.94
C ILE A 301 -1.55 12.93 -3.79
N SER A 302 -0.47 13.09 -3.00
CA SER A 302 -0.19 12.23 -1.84
C SER A 302 -1.26 12.30 -0.75
N LYS A 303 -1.79 13.50 -0.47
CA LYS A 303 -2.90 13.71 0.47
C LYS A 303 -4.18 13.05 -0.04
N THR A 304 -4.52 13.25 -1.31
CA THR A 304 -5.68 12.64 -1.97
C THR A 304 -5.57 11.11 -2.02
N ILE A 305 -4.40 10.56 -2.35
CA ILE A 305 -4.15 9.11 -2.33
C ILE A 305 -4.34 8.54 -0.92
N ARG A 306 -3.85 9.21 0.12
CA ARG A 306 -4.05 8.77 1.52
C ARG A 306 -5.54 8.74 1.89
N ILE A 307 -6.30 9.76 1.48
CA ILE A 307 -7.75 9.83 1.72
C ILE A 307 -8.47 8.68 1.00
N ILE A 308 -8.18 8.48 -0.29
CA ILE A 308 -8.76 7.40 -1.10
C ILE A 308 -8.40 6.03 -0.51
N GLY A 309 -7.14 5.82 -0.13
CA GLY A 309 -6.70 4.58 0.51
C GLY A 309 -7.42 4.30 1.82
N ASN A 310 -7.66 5.32 2.66
CA ASN A 310 -8.42 5.16 3.90
C ASN A 310 -9.90 4.83 3.63
N PHE A 311 -10.51 5.42 2.60
CA PHE A 311 -11.87 5.07 2.19
C PHE A 311 -11.99 3.59 1.80
N PHE A 312 -11.08 3.09 0.96
CA PHE A 312 -11.09 1.68 0.55
C PHE A 312 -10.87 0.71 1.71
N LYS A 313 -10.06 1.08 2.72
CA LYS A 313 -9.89 0.29 3.95
C LYS A 313 -11.18 0.18 4.76
N ILE A 314 -11.92 1.29 4.90
CA ILE A 314 -13.19 1.28 5.61
C ILE A 314 -14.22 0.47 4.82
N LEU A 315 -14.28 0.66 3.50
CA LEU A 315 -15.18 -0.07 2.62
C LEU A 315 -14.91 -1.58 2.65
N SER A 316 -13.64 -2.02 2.66
CA SER A 316 -13.30 -3.43 2.74
C SER A 316 -13.74 -4.05 4.07
N ILE A 317 -13.56 -3.34 5.19
CA ILE A 317 -14.04 -3.81 6.51
C ILE A 317 -15.56 -4.01 6.50
N ILE A 318 -16.32 -3.05 5.95
CA ILE A 318 -17.79 -3.15 5.85
C ILE A 318 -18.18 -4.36 4.99
N LEU A 319 -17.54 -4.53 3.84
CA LEU A 319 -17.84 -5.62 2.92
C LEU A 319 -17.50 -6.99 3.51
N SER A 320 -16.38 -7.09 4.23
CA SER A 320 -16.00 -8.30 4.98
C SER A 320 -17.02 -8.66 6.06
N LEU A 321 -17.54 -7.68 6.81
CA LEU A 321 -18.59 -7.91 7.81
C LEU A 321 -19.90 -8.37 7.15
N LEU A 322 -20.27 -7.79 6.00
CA LEU A 322 -21.45 -8.18 5.25
C LEU A 322 -21.34 -9.63 4.76
N PHE A 323 -20.22 -10.00 4.13
CA PHE A 323 -20.01 -11.38 3.68
C PHE A 323 -19.94 -12.37 4.84
N LEU A 324 -19.29 -12.02 5.95
CA LEU A 324 -19.30 -12.84 7.16
C LEU A 324 -20.74 -13.09 7.66
N SER A 325 -21.57 -12.04 7.72
CA SER A 325 -22.98 -12.19 8.11
C SER A 325 -23.76 -13.09 7.15
N GLY A 326 -23.51 -12.98 5.85
CA GLY A 326 -24.14 -13.83 4.83
C GLY A 326 -23.70 -15.29 4.92
N ILE A 327 -22.42 -15.55 5.19
CA ILE A 327 -21.89 -16.89 5.41
C ILE A 327 -22.53 -17.51 6.66
N ILE A 328 -22.57 -16.78 7.78
CA ILE A 328 -23.22 -17.25 9.02
C ILE A 328 -24.69 -17.59 8.75
N TYR A 329 -25.42 -16.70 8.07
CA TYR A 329 -26.81 -16.94 7.70
C TYR A 329 -26.96 -18.20 6.82
N SER A 330 -26.10 -18.36 5.81
CA SER A 330 -26.14 -19.49 4.90
C SER A 330 -25.90 -20.83 5.64
N VAL A 331 -24.92 -20.87 6.54
CA VAL A 331 -24.63 -22.06 7.36
C VAL A 331 -25.80 -22.40 8.28
N ILE A 332 -26.37 -21.41 8.98
CA ILE A 332 -27.54 -21.61 9.83
C ILE A 332 -28.71 -22.14 8.99
N ARG A 333 -29.01 -21.51 7.86
CA ARG A 333 -30.13 -21.90 6.99
C ARG A 333 -29.94 -23.30 6.40
N SER A 334 -28.73 -23.65 5.97
CA SER A 334 -28.40 -25.00 5.50
C SER A 334 -28.61 -26.06 6.59
N SER A 335 -28.21 -25.77 7.83
CA SER A 335 -28.42 -26.67 8.97
C SER A 335 -29.90 -26.84 9.35
N GLN A 336 -30.69 -25.77 9.23
CA GLN A 336 -32.14 -25.82 9.48
C GLN A 336 -32.85 -26.71 8.46
N ILE A 337 -32.47 -26.59 7.18
CA ILE A 337 -33.05 -27.42 6.11
C ILE A 337 -32.71 -28.90 6.34
N ALA A 338 -31.45 -29.22 6.64
CA ALA A 338 -31.04 -30.60 6.95
C ALA A 338 -31.76 -31.17 8.18
N ALA A 339 -32.00 -30.35 9.21
CA ALA A 339 -32.75 -30.76 10.39
C ALA A 339 -34.22 -31.03 10.09
N GLU A 340 -34.85 -30.24 9.22
CA GLU A 340 -36.23 -30.46 8.77
C GLU A 340 -36.37 -31.73 7.91
N GLU A 341 -35.39 -32.00 7.04
CA GLU A 341 -35.35 -33.22 6.23
C GLU A 341 -35.23 -34.48 7.11
N HIS A 342 -34.30 -34.50 8.07
CA HIS A 342 -34.19 -35.62 9.01
C HIS A 342 -35.41 -35.79 9.91
N LYS A 343 -36.15 -34.71 10.19
CA LYS A 343 -37.39 -34.79 10.98
C LYS A 343 -38.55 -35.37 10.15
N LYS A 344 -38.65 -34.99 8.86
CA LYS A 344 -39.61 -35.55 7.91
C LYS A 344 -39.31 -37.02 7.58
N GLU A 345 -38.04 -37.37 7.50
CA GLU A 345 -37.59 -38.76 7.31
C GLU A 345 -37.95 -39.62 8.53
N LYS A 346 -37.65 -39.15 9.75
CA LYS A 346 -38.03 -39.84 11.00
C LYS A 346 -39.55 -39.89 11.25
N GLU A 347 -40.31 -38.88 10.84
CA GLU A 347 -41.78 -38.92 10.88
C GLU A 347 -42.37 -39.83 9.80
N GLY A 348 -41.73 -39.90 8.63
CA GLY A 348 -42.05 -40.84 7.55
C GLY A 348 -41.81 -42.29 7.97
N GLU A 349 -40.68 -42.58 8.61
CA GLU A 349 -40.36 -43.90 9.18
C GLU A 349 -41.30 -44.29 10.33
N LYS A 350 -41.66 -43.34 11.22
CA LYS A 350 -42.64 -43.60 12.30
C LYS A 350 -44.05 -43.84 11.78
N LYS A 351 -44.48 -43.14 10.73
CA LYS A 351 -45.77 -43.39 10.06
C LYS A 351 -45.76 -44.69 9.25
N ALA A 352 -44.64 -45.06 8.64
CA ALA A 352 -44.46 -46.34 7.97
C ALA A 352 -44.40 -47.53 8.95
N ALA A 353 -43.89 -47.33 10.18
CA ALA A 353 -43.87 -48.35 11.23
C ALA A 353 -45.24 -48.58 11.90
N GLN A 354 -46.22 -47.69 11.72
CA GLN A 354 -47.58 -47.81 12.29
C GLN A 354 -48.68 -48.01 11.25
N GLY A 355 -48.40 -47.87 9.95
CA GLY A 355 -49.31 -48.21 8.86
C GLY A 355 -48.97 -49.57 8.27
N GLY A 356 -49.80 -50.58 8.52
CA GLY A 356 -49.59 -51.94 8.05
C GLY A 356 -49.45 -52.07 6.52
N THR A 357 -48.51 -52.94 6.12
CA THR A 357 -48.46 -53.71 4.86
C THR A 357 -48.95 -52.99 3.59
N ALA A 358 -48.16 -52.02 3.11
CA ALA A 358 -48.10 -51.70 1.69
C ALA A 358 -46.88 -52.42 1.09
N SER A 359 -47.13 -53.25 0.07
CA SER A 359 -46.19 -54.21 -0.49
C SER A 359 -44.91 -53.56 -1.03
N HIS A 360 -43.75 -54.16 -0.77
CA HIS A 360 -42.44 -53.73 -1.28
C HIS A 360 -42.40 -53.61 -2.82
N THR A 361 -43.30 -54.30 -3.52
CA THR A 361 -43.50 -54.23 -4.98
C THR A 361 -44.00 -52.88 -5.49
N ASP A 362 -44.77 -52.10 -4.72
CA ASP A 362 -45.34 -50.82 -5.19
C ASP A 362 -44.29 -49.71 -5.34
N HIS A 363 -43.22 -49.75 -4.54
CA HIS A 363 -42.13 -48.77 -4.63
C HIS A 363 -41.15 -49.07 -5.79
N LEU A 364 -41.00 -50.35 -6.17
CA LEU A 364 -40.12 -50.78 -7.26
C LEU A 364 -40.72 -50.41 -8.64
N ASN A 365 -42.04 -50.58 -8.80
CA ASN A 365 -42.75 -50.20 -10.02
C ASN A 365 -42.65 -48.70 -10.32
N ARG A 366 -42.78 -47.83 -9.31
CA ARG A 366 -42.68 -46.36 -9.52
C ARG A 366 -41.33 -45.89 -10.03
N ARG A 367 -40.23 -46.57 -9.69
CA ARG A 367 -38.89 -46.22 -10.20
C ARG A 367 -38.76 -46.59 -11.67
N TRP A 368 -39.26 -47.76 -12.06
CA TRP A 368 -39.26 -48.21 -13.45
C TRP A 368 -40.17 -47.36 -14.34
N ASP A 369 -41.34 -46.94 -13.85
CA ASP A 369 -42.23 -46.04 -14.59
C ASP A 369 -41.56 -44.71 -14.97
N ARG A 370 -40.65 -44.20 -14.13
CA ARG A 370 -39.84 -43.02 -14.45
C ARG A 370 -38.84 -43.29 -15.58
N VAL A 371 -38.18 -44.45 -15.56
CA VAL A 371 -37.28 -44.89 -16.65
C VAL A 371 -38.05 -44.92 -17.98
N ILE A 372 -39.24 -45.50 -17.99
CA ILE A 372 -40.10 -45.57 -19.17
C ILE A 372 -40.56 -44.18 -19.62
N THR A 373 -40.94 -43.31 -18.70
CA THR A 373 -41.33 -41.92 -19.01
C THR A 373 -40.16 -41.17 -19.67
N HIS A 374 -38.95 -41.32 -19.14
CA HIS A 374 -37.77 -40.63 -19.66
C HIS A 374 -37.32 -41.17 -21.02
N VAL A 375 -37.40 -42.48 -21.28
CA VAL A 375 -37.04 -43.05 -22.60
C VAL A 375 -38.07 -42.73 -23.70
N GLN A 376 -39.33 -42.45 -23.32
CA GLN A 376 -40.40 -42.04 -24.23
C GLN A 376 -40.42 -40.53 -24.52
N SER A 377 -39.68 -39.73 -23.74
CA SER A 377 -39.52 -38.28 -23.97
C SER A 377 -38.89 -37.98 -25.33
N GLU A 378 -39.10 -36.77 -25.86
CA GLU A 378 -38.43 -36.27 -27.08
C GLU A 378 -37.05 -35.66 -26.80
N ASN A 379 -36.68 -35.52 -25.52
CA ASN A 379 -35.43 -34.88 -25.10
C ASN A 379 -34.26 -35.88 -25.01
N PRO A 380 -33.15 -35.68 -25.74
CA PRO A 380 -31.96 -36.54 -25.67
C PRO A 380 -31.31 -36.64 -24.29
N SER A 381 -31.51 -35.65 -23.42
CA SER A 381 -31.00 -35.68 -22.04
C SER A 381 -31.74 -36.71 -21.18
N ASP A 382 -33.05 -36.86 -21.41
CA ASP A 382 -33.91 -37.79 -20.66
C ASP A 382 -33.58 -39.24 -21.05
N TRP A 383 -33.22 -39.50 -22.30
CA TRP A 383 -32.77 -40.83 -22.74
C TRP A 383 -31.53 -41.30 -21.97
N ARG A 384 -30.53 -40.41 -21.81
CA ARG A 384 -29.32 -40.73 -21.03
C ARG A 384 -29.65 -40.96 -19.56
N LEU A 385 -30.53 -40.13 -19.00
CA LEU A 385 -30.99 -40.27 -17.62
C LEU A 385 -31.70 -41.62 -17.41
N SER A 386 -32.54 -42.06 -18.36
CA SER A 386 -33.24 -43.34 -18.28
C SER A 386 -32.28 -44.54 -18.20
N ILE A 387 -31.18 -44.52 -18.96
CA ILE A 387 -30.17 -45.59 -18.96
C ILE A 387 -29.36 -45.60 -17.66
N LEU A 388 -29.01 -44.43 -17.12
CA LEU A 388 -28.29 -44.31 -15.85
C LEU A 388 -29.14 -44.81 -14.68
N GLU A 389 -30.42 -44.41 -14.64
CA GLU A 389 -31.36 -44.85 -13.61
C GLU A 389 -31.61 -46.37 -13.70
N ALA A 390 -31.73 -46.93 -14.91
CA ALA A 390 -31.87 -48.37 -15.11
C ALA A 390 -30.63 -49.15 -14.61
N ASP A 391 -29.41 -48.64 -14.81
CA ASP A 391 -28.19 -49.28 -14.32
C ASP A 391 -28.08 -49.23 -12.78
N ILE A 392 -28.57 -48.15 -12.15
CA ILE A 392 -28.67 -48.07 -10.68
C ILE A 392 -29.64 -49.14 -10.16
N ILE A 393 -30.79 -49.31 -10.81
CA ILE A 393 -31.75 -50.37 -10.46
C ILE A 393 -31.10 -51.75 -10.60
N LEU A 394 -30.32 -51.98 -11.67
CA LEU A 394 -29.58 -53.23 -11.85
C LEU A 394 -28.55 -53.44 -10.72
N SER A 395 -27.81 -52.41 -10.32
CA SER A 395 -26.87 -52.51 -9.21
C SER A 395 -27.56 -52.94 -7.91
N GLU A 396 -28.69 -52.29 -7.57
CA GLU A 396 -29.47 -52.59 -6.37
C GLU A 396 -30.04 -54.02 -6.42
N LEU A 397 -30.48 -54.48 -7.61
CA LEU A 397 -30.96 -55.84 -7.80
C LEU A 397 -29.85 -56.86 -7.54
N LEU A 398 -28.66 -56.63 -8.10
CA LEU A 398 -27.50 -57.50 -7.90
C LEU A 398 -27.04 -57.51 -6.43
N ASP A 399 -27.11 -56.37 -5.74
CA ASP A 399 -26.82 -56.29 -4.30
C ASP A 399 -27.79 -57.15 -3.49
N ARG A 400 -29.09 -57.11 -3.80
CA ARG A 400 -30.11 -57.94 -3.15
C ARG A 400 -29.92 -59.43 -3.41
N MET A 401 -29.39 -59.78 -4.57
CA MET A 401 -29.03 -61.16 -4.91
C MET A 401 -27.73 -61.63 -4.22
N GLY A 402 -27.03 -60.74 -3.51
CA GLY A 402 -25.81 -61.07 -2.76
C GLY A 402 -24.53 -60.99 -3.58
N TYR A 403 -24.56 -60.45 -4.80
CA TYR A 403 -23.36 -60.24 -5.60
C TYR A 403 -22.61 -59.00 -5.15
N SER A 404 -21.37 -59.19 -4.71
CA SER A 404 -20.48 -58.11 -4.26
C SER A 404 -19.57 -57.61 -5.39
N GLY A 405 -19.25 -56.32 -5.37
CA GLY A 405 -18.34 -55.65 -6.32
C GLY A 405 -18.41 -54.14 -6.18
N GLU A 406 -17.34 -53.43 -6.54
CA GLU A 406 -17.27 -51.96 -6.44
C GLU A 406 -18.15 -51.27 -7.49
N ASN A 407 -18.44 -51.96 -8.60
CA ASN A 407 -19.30 -51.50 -9.68
C ASN A 407 -20.13 -52.66 -10.29
N VAL A 408 -21.14 -52.32 -11.10
CA VAL A 408 -22.03 -53.30 -11.75
C VAL A 408 -21.26 -54.29 -12.63
N GLY A 409 -20.23 -53.85 -13.36
CA GLY A 409 -19.41 -54.72 -14.21
C GLY A 409 -18.69 -55.82 -13.43
N GLU A 410 -18.11 -55.48 -12.28
CA GLU A 410 -17.50 -56.45 -11.37
C GLU A 410 -18.51 -57.43 -10.77
N LYS A 411 -19.72 -56.94 -10.44
CA LYS A 411 -20.80 -57.80 -9.96
C LYS A 411 -21.23 -58.79 -11.04
N LEU A 412 -21.43 -58.34 -12.28
CA LEU A 412 -21.81 -59.18 -13.43
C LEU A 412 -20.73 -60.21 -13.81
N GLN A 413 -19.45 -59.92 -13.58
CA GLN A 413 -18.35 -60.85 -13.88
C GLN A 413 -18.34 -62.09 -12.98
N ARG A 414 -18.89 -61.97 -11.77
CA ARG A 414 -18.94 -63.05 -10.77
C ARG A 414 -20.12 -63.99 -10.96
N ILE A 415 -21.02 -63.71 -11.90
CA ILE A 415 -22.24 -64.48 -12.13
C ILE A 415 -21.96 -65.60 -13.14
N GLU A 416 -22.27 -66.84 -12.77
CA GLU A 416 -22.21 -67.97 -13.71
C GLU A 416 -23.40 -67.93 -14.67
N LYS A 417 -23.16 -68.22 -15.96
CA LYS A 417 -24.22 -68.17 -17.01
C LYS A 417 -25.40 -69.10 -16.75
N SER A 418 -25.25 -70.10 -15.89
CA SER A 418 -26.34 -71.00 -15.48
C SER A 418 -27.38 -70.35 -14.57
N ASP A 419 -27.00 -69.29 -13.86
CA ASP A 419 -27.78 -68.71 -12.76
C ASP A 419 -28.53 -67.44 -13.15
N PHE A 420 -28.25 -66.91 -14.36
CA PHE A 420 -28.81 -65.66 -14.88
C PHE A 420 -28.93 -65.73 -16.40
N ASN A 421 -30.14 -66.02 -16.88
CA ASN A 421 -30.40 -66.31 -18.29
C ASN A 421 -30.26 -65.07 -19.18
N THR A 422 -30.58 -63.87 -18.68
CA THR A 422 -30.39 -62.61 -19.39
C THR A 422 -29.09 -61.89 -19.00
N LEU A 423 -28.06 -62.62 -18.54
CA LEU A 423 -26.76 -62.06 -18.18
C LEU A 423 -26.11 -61.30 -19.35
N ASP A 424 -26.27 -61.80 -20.57
CA ASP A 424 -25.73 -61.15 -21.77
C ASP A 424 -26.46 -59.81 -22.07
N ASP A 425 -27.78 -59.72 -21.84
CA ASP A 425 -28.57 -58.48 -21.95
C ASP A 425 -28.10 -57.43 -20.93
N ALA A 426 -27.88 -57.84 -19.67
CA ALA A 426 -27.39 -56.96 -18.61
C ALA A 426 -25.97 -56.44 -18.92
N TRP A 427 -25.08 -57.29 -19.44
CA TRP A 427 -23.74 -56.91 -19.87
C TRP A 427 -23.76 -55.92 -21.03
N GLU A 428 -24.62 -56.13 -22.02
CA GLU A 428 -24.74 -55.22 -23.16
C GLU A 428 -25.28 -53.85 -22.72
N ALA A 429 -26.33 -53.82 -21.89
CA ALA A 429 -26.92 -52.59 -21.40
C ALA A 429 -25.95 -51.78 -20.52
N HIS A 430 -25.19 -52.47 -19.65
CA HIS A 430 -24.17 -51.85 -18.80
C HIS A 430 -23.03 -51.24 -19.63
N LYS A 431 -22.62 -51.87 -20.74
CA LYS A 431 -21.59 -51.33 -21.64
C LYS A 431 -22.02 -50.01 -22.26
N VAL A 432 -23.27 -49.89 -22.71
CA VAL A 432 -23.79 -48.61 -23.25
C VAL A 432 -23.80 -47.54 -22.17
N ARG A 433 -24.20 -47.87 -20.94
CA ARG A 433 -24.11 -46.94 -19.81
C ARG A 433 -22.67 -46.47 -19.56
N ASN A 434 -21.70 -47.37 -19.62
CA ASN A 434 -20.28 -47.01 -19.45
C ASN A 434 -19.76 -46.12 -20.59
N LEU A 435 -20.22 -46.34 -21.83
CA LEU A 435 -19.91 -45.44 -22.94
C LEU A 435 -20.47 -44.03 -22.71
N ILE A 436 -21.72 -43.93 -22.22
CA ILE A 436 -22.33 -42.64 -21.84
C ILE A 436 -21.52 -41.95 -20.73
N ALA A 437 -21.08 -42.68 -19.72
CA ALA A 437 -20.30 -42.12 -18.61
C ALA A 437 -18.92 -41.61 -19.03
N HIS A 438 -18.21 -42.33 -19.92
CA HIS A 438 -16.87 -41.95 -20.37
C HIS A 438 -16.87 -40.86 -21.45
N GLN A 439 -17.83 -40.90 -22.37
CA GLN A 439 -17.90 -39.96 -23.51
C GLN A 439 -18.83 -38.78 -23.25
N GLY A 440 -19.66 -38.82 -22.20
CA GLY A 440 -20.52 -37.72 -21.78
C GLY A 440 -21.44 -37.22 -22.91
N SER A 441 -21.31 -35.94 -23.25
CA SER A 441 -22.08 -35.29 -24.32
C SER A 441 -21.73 -35.77 -25.73
N ASP A 442 -20.53 -36.33 -25.92
CA ASP A 442 -20.00 -36.68 -27.24
C ASP A 442 -20.58 -38.00 -27.77
N TYR A 443 -21.20 -38.80 -26.90
CA TYR A 443 -21.92 -40.00 -27.30
C TYR A 443 -23.29 -39.64 -27.90
N VAL A 444 -23.44 -39.92 -29.19
CA VAL A 444 -24.68 -39.72 -29.95
C VAL A 444 -25.62 -40.89 -29.70
N LEU A 445 -26.48 -40.74 -28.70
CA LEU A 445 -27.55 -41.70 -28.38
C LEU A 445 -28.83 -41.34 -29.14
N SER A 446 -29.28 -42.24 -30.03
CA SER A 446 -30.59 -42.10 -30.68
C SER A 446 -31.71 -42.62 -29.78
N GLN A 447 -32.94 -42.11 -29.93
CA GLN A 447 -34.09 -42.59 -29.17
C GLN A 447 -34.33 -44.09 -29.36
N ARG A 448 -34.18 -44.58 -30.60
CA ARG A 448 -34.32 -46.00 -30.93
C ARG A 448 -33.29 -46.85 -30.18
N GLU A 449 -32.06 -46.36 -30.08
CA GLU A 449 -31.00 -47.05 -29.33
C GLU A 449 -31.27 -47.01 -27.82
N ALA A 450 -31.75 -45.88 -27.29
CA ALA A 450 -32.13 -45.76 -25.89
C ALA A 450 -33.25 -46.74 -25.51
N GLN A 451 -34.28 -46.85 -26.35
CA GLN A 451 -35.38 -47.80 -26.17
C GLN A 451 -34.90 -49.26 -26.22
N ARG A 452 -33.99 -49.58 -27.16
CA ARG A 452 -33.36 -50.89 -27.26
C ARG A 452 -32.60 -51.23 -25.98
N VAL A 453 -31.79 -50.31 -25.47
CA VAL A 453 -30.99 -50.53 -24.25
C VAL A 453 -31.86 -50.65 -23.00
N VAL A 454 -32.90 -49.81 -22.87
CA VAL A 454 -33.89 -49.96 -21.78
C VAL A 454 -34.63 -51.30 -21.88
N SER A 455 -34.88 -51.82 -23.07
CA SER A 455 -35.52 -53.14 -23.23
C SER A 455 -34.64 -54.30 -22.74
N LEU A 456 -33.31 -54.20 -22.84
CA LEU A 456 -32.37 -55.18 -22.29
C LEU A 456 -32.40 -55.19 -20.76
N TYR A 457 -32.44 -54.02 -20.12
CA TYR A 457 -32.67 -53.92 -18.67
C TYR A 457 -34.04 -54.49 -18.28
N ALA A 458 -35.08 -54.24 -19.08
CA ALA A 458 -36.43 -54.75 -18.83
C ALA A 458 -36.48 -56.28 -18.82
N ASN A 459 -35.78 -56.94 -19.76
CA ASN A 459 -35.70 -58.40 -19.79
C ASN A 459 -35.05 -58.95 -18.52
N THR A 460 -33.95 -58.32 -18.09
CA THR A 460 -33.26 -58.64 -16.84
C THR A 460 -34.15 -58.49 -15.63
N PHE A 461 -34.91 -57.40 -15.54
CA PHE A 461 -35.78 -57.15 -14.39
C PHE A 461 -36.99 -58.09 -14.35
N ARG A 462 -37.51 -58.53 -15.51
CA ARG A 462 -38.58 -59.54 -15.59
C ARG A 462 -38.10 -60.92 -15.12
N GLU A 463 -36.87 -61.31 -15.45
CA GLU A 463 -36.32 -62.60 -14.99
C GLU A 463 -36.38 -62.73 -13.46
N PHE A 464 -36.00 -61.65 -12.76
CA PHE A 464 -35.98 -61.63 -11.29
C PHE A 464 -37.26 -61.10 -10.64
N LYS A 465 -38.36 -61.01 -11.40
CA LYS A 465 -39.68 -60.54 -10.92
C LYS A 465 -39.63 -59.17 -10.25
N TYR A 466 -38.71 -58.32 -10.71
CA TYR A 466 -38.65 -56.91 -10.34
C TYR A 466 -39.74 -56.10 -11.08
N LEU A 467 -40.08 -56.54 -12.30
CA LEU A 467 -41.24 -56.15 -13.11
C LEU A 467 -42.14 -57.36 -13.31
#